data_AF-A0A969XTA9-F1
#
_entry.id   AF-A0A969XTA9-F1
#
_cell.length_a   1.000
_cell.length_b   1.000
_cell.length_c   1.000
_cell.angle_alpha   90.00
_cell.angle_beta   90.00
_cell.angle_gamma   90.00
#
_symmetry.space_group_name_H-M   'P 1'
#
loop_
_entity.id
_entity.type
_entity.pdbx_description
1 polymer ?
#
loop_
_entity_poly.entity_id
_entity_poly.type
_entity_poly.pdbx_seq_one_letter_code
_entity_poly.pdbx_strand_id
1 'polypeptide(L)'
;MRTHRTLARRPLLPVAAGVLLLAALAAGDVIELNNGERYEGLVVEQGTVIRFKVVYPNGGSMTRSFKRADVKDLTITGQAPQPAPAEPKEEPKADSALSDGPPQLSRDEVQGRIRVIGPSLPEWWNEVELVYPDTLDLAGTKKVQGWRPDINLGAYVWDRINPHPQRWREGVKLLHHVVDVRKGDPAGRAEAMEMLGNLYFKLLNDWERAAYWYETSLLHRPRVTAIVTVHLAECHWRIGSRDLAVQTLRRFGQDMKLPSAMAAQLWCQMGYAGGAMKMAESMMAIPQRADEGCLAAGNICRYQGRFDEAIGHYEKLLTLSTGTRYLQPNKQRARENLQAVQALKALDLSRVPDGVHAGEALGYKGPLVVKVHVASGAITRVEVVDHRENQPNSALVNAPLRIVAHPDFRGIDATTGASTTSDAVMNAAIEALRKAQK
;
A
#
# COMPACT_ATOMS: atom_id res chain seq x y z
N MET A 1 47.85 -76.69 20.63
CA MET A 1 47.48 -76.61 22.06
C MET A 1 46.30 -75.64 22.22
N ARG A 2 45.70 -75.55 23.41
CA ARG A 2 44.80 -74.44 23.81
C ARG A 2 45.57 -73.09 23.73
N THR A 3 44.98 -71.90 23.58
CA THR A 3 43.56 -71.44 23.47
C THR A 3 43.54 -70.26 22.44
N HIS A 4 42.63 -69.26 22.31
CA HIS A 4 41.45 -68.75 23.05
C HIS A 4 40.42 -68.15 22.05
N ARG A 5 39.50 -67.29 22.50
CA ARG A 5 38.67 -66.38 21.67
C ARG A 5 38.86 -64.94 22.16
N THR A 6 38.88 -63.96 21.25
CA THR A 6 38.52 -62.57 21.55
C THR A 6 37.92 -61.90 20.31
N LEU A 7 36.87 -61.09 20.47
CA LEU A 7 36.23 -60.33 19.39
C LEU A 7 36.87 -58.95 19.28
N ALA A 8 37.41 -58.61 18.10
CA ALA A 8 37.86 -57.26 17.78
C ALA A 8 36.83 -56.54 16.90
N ARG A 9 36.52 -55.27 17.22
CA ARG A 9 35.59 -54.43 16.46
C ARG A 9 36.26 -53.90 15.18
N ARG A 10 35.50 -53.74 14.09
CA ARG A 10 35.95 -52.94 12.93
C ARG A 10 36.12 -51.48 13.36
N PRO A 11 37.17 -50.77 12.91
CA PRO A 11 37.25 -49.32 13.05
C PRO A 11 36.25 -48.64 12.11
N LEU A 12 35.70 -47.51 12.54
CA LEU A 12 34.96 -46.59 11.66
C LEU A 12 35.94 -45.62 10.99
N LEU A 13 35.62 -45.23 9.75
CA LEU A 13 36.31 -44.14 9.05
C LEU A 13 36.06 -42.79 9.76
N PRO A 14 37.02 -41.85 9.75
CA PRO A 14 36.83 -40.54 10.33
C PRO A 14 35.81 -39.74 9.52
N VAL A 15 34.72 -39.30 10.17
CA VAL A 15 33.87 -38.24 9.63
C VAL A 15 34.66 -36.94 9.69
N ALA A 16 34.76 -36.23 8.57
CA ALA A 16 35.44 -34.94 8.52
C ALA A 16 34.72 -33.94 9.44
N ALA A 17 35.44 -33.42 10.44
CA ALA A 17 34.90 -32.44 11.36
C ALA A 17 34.76 -31.08 10.66
N GLY A 18 33.57 -30.81 10.13
CA GLY A 18 33.20 -29.47 9.67
C GLY A 18 33.27 -28.49 10.83
N VAL A 19 34.23 -27.57 10.79
CA VAL A 19 34.40 -26.54 11.82
C VAL A 19 33.25 -25.55 11.73
N LEU A 20 32.20 -25.81 12.51
CA LEU A 20 31.04 -24.95 12.65
C LEU A 20 31.47 -23.72 13.48
N LEU A 21 31.95 -22.70 12.77
CA LEU A 21 32.40 -21.45 13.38
C LEU A 21 31.17 -20.66 13.87
N LEU A 22 30.67 -21.00 15.08
CA LEU A 22 29.71 -20.14 15.77
C LEU A 22 30.39 -18.82 16.13
N ALA A 23 30.25 -17.84 15.23
CA ALA A 23 30.33 -16.44 15.60
C ALA A 23 29.21 -16.18 16.62
N ALA A 24 29.56 -16.08 17.90
CA ALA A 24 28.63 -15.72 18.95
C ALA A 24 28.17 -14.27 18.71
N LEU A 25 26.98 -14.11 18.11
CA LEU A 25 26.31 -12.82 17.98
C LEU A 25 26.24 -12.18 19.36
N ALA A 26 26.77 -10.97 19.49
CA ALA A 26 26.68 -10.21 20.74
C ALA A 26 25.20 -9.93 21.04
N ALA A 27 24.67 -10.60 22.06
CA ALA A 27 23.31 -10.38 22.53
C ALA A 27 23.24 -8.98 23.15
N GLY A 28 22.37 -8.13 22.59
CA GLY A 28 22.09 -6.82 23.15
C GLY A 28 21.18 -6.91 24.38
N ASP A 29 20.67 -5.77 24.81
CA ASP A 29 19.64 -5.74 25.84
C ASP A 29 18.37 -6.46 25.33
N VAL A 30 17.65 -7.10 26.23
CA VAL A 30 16.41 -7.85 25.93
C VAL A 30 15.35 -7.48 26.94
N ILE A 31 14.14 -7.18 26.46
CA ILE A 31 12.97 -6.92 27.29
C ILE A 31 11.86 -7.91 26.93
N GLU A 32 11.37 -8.66 27.91
CA GLU A 32 10.24 -9.58 27.78
C GLU A 32 9.05 -9.03 28.55
N LEU A 33 7.86 -9.05 27.94
CA LEU A 33 6.63 -8.51 28.49
C LEU A 33 5.75 -9.60 29.10
N ASN A 34 4.83 -9.21 29.98
CA ASN A 34 3.90 -10.13 30.65
C ASN A 34 2.97 -10.90 29.69
N ASN A 35 2.83 -10.46 28.44
CA ASN A 35 2.08 -11.14 27.38
C ASN A 35 2.93 -12.12 26.53
N GLY A 36 4.23 -12.28 26.84
CA GLY A 36 5.16 -13.14 26.10
C GLY A 36 5.80 -12.47 24.87
N GLU A 37 5.55 -11.19 24.60
CA GLU A 37 6.32 -10.44 23.59
C GLU A 37 7.74 -10.20 24.08
N ARG A 38 8.74 -10.42 23.21
CA ARG A 38 10.16 -10.18 23.48
C ARG A 38 10.73 -9.22 22.44
N TYR A 39 11.55 -8.28 22.88
CA TYR A 39 12.22 -7.30 22.03
C TYR A 39 13.70 -7.22 22.39
N GLU A 40 14.56 -7.11 21.39
CA GLU A 40 16.02 -7.02 21.55
C GLU A 40 16.49 -5.65 21.07
N GLY A 41 17.54 -5.09 21.65
CA GLY A 41 17.88 -3.68 21.44
C GLY A 41 18.84 -3.10 22.46
N LEU A 42 18.58 -1.85 22.87
CA LEU A 42 19.37 -1.12 23.87
C LEU A 42 18.45 -0.31 24.79
N VAL A 43 18.61 -0.44 26.10
CA VAL A 43 18.00 0.40 27.12
C VAL A 43 18.59 1.81 27.02
N VAL A 44 17.72 2.79 26.81
CA VAL A 44 18.06 4.21 26.71
C VAL A 44 17.80 4.92 28.05
N GLU A 45 16.80 4.46 28.81
CA GLU A 45 16.44 5.01 30.13
C GLU A 45 15.68 3.96 30.94
N GLN A 46 15.82 3.98 32.27
CA GLN A 46 15.08 3.13 33.20
C GLN A 46 14.34 3.96 34.24
N GLY A 47 13.14 3.50 34.63
CA GLY A 47 12.29 4.12 35.64
C GLY A 47 10.96 3.38 35.73
N THR A 48 9.88 4.10 36.05
CA THR A 48 8.49 3.60 35.92
C THR A 48 8.11 3.31 34.47
N VAL A 49 8.80 3.94 33.52
CA VAL A 49 8.84 3.62 32.10
C VAL A 49 10.30 3.32 31.73
N ILE A 50 10.51 2.26 30.96
CA ILE A 50 11.78 1.94 30.31
C ILE A 50 11.70 2.47 28.88
N ARG A 51 12.63 3.34 28.48
CA ARG A 51 12.83 3.66 27.06
C ARG A 51 13.84 2.68 26.48
N PHE A 52 13.46 2.00 25.41
CA PHE A 52 14.20 0.88 24.84
C PHE A 52 14.27 1.03 23.32
N LYS A 53 15.46 1.22 22.78
CA LYS A 53 15.74 1.26 21.34
C LYS A 53 15.74 -0.18 20.81
N VAL A 54 14.55 -0.67 20.42
CA VAL A 54 14.40 -1.96 19.74
C VAL A 54 15.25 -1.92 18.47
N VAL A 55 16.04 -2.97 18.23
CA VAL A 55 16.77 -3.21 17.00
C VAL A 55 16.11 -4.40 16.29
N TYR A 56 15.84 -4.24 15.00
CA TYR A 56 15.17 -5.25 14.19
C TYR A 56 16.20 -6.07 13.39
N PRO A 57 15.89 -7.32 12.99
CA PRO A 57 16.81 -8.16 12.21
C PRO A 57 17.24 -7.60 10.84
N ASN A 58 16.61 -6.51 10.37
CA ASN A 58 17.03 -5.78 9.17
C ASN A 58 17.96 -4.57 9.47
N GLY A 59 18.49 -4.45 10.68
CA GLY A 59 19.36 -3.34 11.10
C GLY A 59 18.64 -2.03 11.41
N GLY A 60 17.33 -1.93 11.13
CA GLY A 60 16.50 -0.80 11.55
C GLY A 60 16.34 -0.75 13.07
N SER A 61 16.01 0.42 13.63
CA SER A 61 15.76 0.55 15.08
C SER A 61 14.72 1.61 15.42
N MET A 62 14.04 1.43 16.56
CA MET A 62 12.95 2.31 17.03
C MET A 62 12.90 2.34 18.56
N THR A 63 12.93 3.53 19.16
CA THR A 63 12.75 3.68 20.60
C THR A 63 11.29 3.52 20.99
N ARG A 64 11.00 2.50 21.80
CA ARG A 64 9.69 2.24 22.41
C ARG A 64 9.74 2.55 23.90
N SER A 65 8.57 2.83 24.47
CA SER A 65 8.37 3.03 25.90
C SER A 65 7.53 1.90 26.46
N PHE A 66 8.09 1.15 27.41
CA PHE A 66 7.41 0.05 28.10
C PHE A 66 7.23 0.43 29.58
N LYS A 67 6.04 0.27 30.17
CA LYS A 67 5.88 0.51 31.61
C LYS A 67 6.57 -0.61 32.38
N ARG A 68 7.23 -0.29 33.49
CA ARG A 68 7.93 -1.29 34.33
C ARG A 68 7.01 -2.41 34.84
N ALA A 69 5.71 -2.12 35.00
CA ALA A 69 4.69 -3.09 35.39
C ALA A 69 4.22 -4.04 34.27
N ASP A 70 4.45 -3.69 32.99
CA ASP A 70 4.08 -4.52 31.83
C ASP A 70 5.22 -5.50 31.44
N VAL A 71 6.38 -5.35 32.09
CA VAL A 71 7.65 -6.04 31.79
C VAL A 71 7.83 -7.22 32.75
N LYS A 72 7.98 -8.41 32.17
CA LYS A 72 8.22 -9.67 32.87
C LYS A 72 9.70 -9.86 33.21
N ASP A 73 10.59 -9.52 32.27
CA ASP A 73 12.03 -9.60 32.44
C ASP A 73 12.77 -8.52 31.62
N LEU A 74 13.97 -8.14 32.07
CA LEU A 74 14.84 -7.15 31.42
C LEU A 74 16.31 -7.54 31.61
N THR A 75 16.90 -8.14 30.57
CA THR A 75 18.34 -8.38 30.47
C THR A 75 19.03 -7.14 29.90
N ILE A 76 20.18 -6.77 30.48
CA ILE A 76 20.97 -5.60 30.08
C ILE A 76 22.42 -6.02 29.91
N THR A 77 22.94 -5.88 28.70
CA THR A 77 24.36 -6.05 28.34
C THR A 77 25.03 -4.71 27.99
N GLY A 78 24.25 -3.64 27.80
CA GLY A 78 24.72 -2.30 27.43
C GLY A 78 25.16 -2.18 25.97
N GLN A 79 24.86 -3.19 25.14
CA GLN A 79 25.23 -3.25 23.73
C GLN A 79 23.98 -3.34 22.86
N ALA A 80 24.04 -2.81 21.64
CA ALA A 80 23.01 -3.09 20.63
C ALA A 80 23.26 -4.49 20.04
N PRO A 81 22.23 -5.31 19.81
CA PRO A 81 22.42 -6.63 19.23
C PRO A 81 22.94 -6.51 17.81
N GLN A 82 23.83 -7.42 17.41
CA GLN A 82 24.12 -7.59 15.99
C GLN A 82 22.88 -8.16 15.29
N PRO A 83 22.45 -7.61 14.14
CA PRO A 83 21.28 -8.11 13.43
C PRO A 83 21.51 -9.57 13.01
N ALA A 84 20.70 -10.47 13.55
CA ALA A 84 20.78 -11.89 13.22
C ALA A 84 20.55 -12.10 11.70
N PRO A 85 21.30 -13.00 11.04
CA PRO A 85 20.97 -13.43 9.69
C PRO A 85 19.52 -13.92 9.65
N ALA A 86 18.70 -13.32 8.77
CA ALA A 86 17.30 -13.69 8.68
C ALA A 86 17.16 -15.15 8.25
N GLU A 87 16.57 -16.00 9.11
CA GLU A 87 16.24 -17.37 8.73
C GLU A 87 15.37 -17.37 7.46
N PRO A 88 15.72 -18.15 6.42
CA PRO A 88 15.02 -18.14 5.15
C PRO A 88 13.67 -18.87 5.25
N LYS A 89 12.68 -18.22 5.86
CA LYS A 89 11.27 -18.51 5.59
C LYS A 89 11.03 -18.21 4.12
N GLU A 90 10.71 -19.25 3.35
CA GLU A 90 10.57 -19.19 1.89
C GLU A 90 9.88 -17.89 1.46
N GLU A 91 10.58 -17.12 0.63
CA GLU A 91 9.98 -15.95 0.01
C GLU A 91 8.94 -16.48 -1.00
N PRO A 92 7.68 -16.00 -0.94
CA PRO A 92 6.72 -16.35 -1.96
C PRO A 92 7.30 -15.90 -3.29
N LYS A 93 7.26 -16.79 -4.28
CA LYS A 93 7.56 -16.44 -5.67
C LYS A 93 6.31 -15.78 -6.25
N ALA A 94 6.47 -14.90 -7.23
CA ALA A 94 5.33 -14.33 -7.92
C ALA A 94 4.60 -15.45 -8.68
N ASP A 95 3.27 -15.48 -8.59
CA ASP A 95 2.42 -16.55 -9.14
C ASP A 95 2.24 -16.42 -10.67
N SER A 96 2.61 -15.29 -11.27
CA SER A 96 2.36 -14.99 -12.69
C SER A 96 3.40 -14.06 -13.31
N ALA A 97 3.54 -14.13 -14.63
CA ALA A 97 4.50 -13.38 -15.44
C ALA A 97 3.92 -12.08 -16.05
N LEU A 98 2.98 -11.41 -15.36
CA LEU A 98 2.59 -10.03 -15.70
C LEU A 98 3.76 -9.11 -15.32
N SER A 99 4.67 -8.90 -16.27
CA SER A 99 6.08 -8.57 -16.01
C SER A 99 6.40 -7.07 -15.99
N ASP A 100 5.42 -6.20 -16.25
CA ASP A 100 5.58 -4.73 -16.28
C ASP A 100 5.72 -4.10 -14.88
N GLY A 101 6.50 -4.76 -14.02
CA GLY A 101 6.92 -4.25 -12.74
C GLY A 101 8.04 -3.21 -12.89
N PRO A 102 8.15 -2.27 -11.93
CA PRO A 102 9.28 -1.33 -11.86
C PRO A 102 10.63 -2.08 -11.72
N PRO A 103 11.76 -1.43 -12.10
CA PRO A 103 13.08 -2.08 -12.16
C PRO A 103 13.46 -2.72 -10.82
N GLN A 104 13.89 -3.98 -10.84
CA GLN A 104 14.11 -4.77 -9.61
C GLN A 104 15.39 -4.36 -8.86
N LEU A 105 15.33 -3.22 -8.19
CA LEU A 105 16.38 -2.68 -7.33
C LEU A 105 16.45 -3.42 -5.99
N SER A 106 17.65 -3.51 -5.44
CA SER A 106 17.87 -4.03 -4.09
C SER A 106 17.22 -3.14 -3.03
N ARG A 107 17.02 -3.71 -1.83
CA ARG A 107 16.42 -3.01 -0.69
C ARG A 107 17.26 -1.78 -0.30
N ASP A 108 18.59 -1.88 -0.38
CA ASP A 108 19.52 -0.80 -0.03
C ASP A 108 19.59 0.33 -1.07
N GLU A 109 19.44 0.02 -2.37
CA GLU A 109 19.35 1.04 -3.43
C GLU A 109 18.06 1.86 -3.32
N VAL A 110 16.92 1.20 -3.06
CA VAL A 110 15.64 1.89 -2.84
C VAL A 110 15.69 2.74 -1.58
N GLN A 111 16.18 2.19 -0.45
CA GLN A 111 16.37 2.98 0.76
C GLN A 111 17.41 4.10 0.55
N GLY A 112 18.40 3.91 -0.33
CA GLY A 112 19.34 4.93 -0.79
C GLY A 112 18.64 6.10 -1.47
N ARG A 113 17.83 5.83 -2.50
CA ARG A 113 17.00 6.82 -3.19
C ARG A 113 16.09 7.57 -2.23
N ILE A 114 15.41 6.87 -1.30
CA ILE A 114 14.55 7.49 -0.28
C ILE A 114 15.35 8.41 0.65
N ARG A 115 16.54 8.01 1.11
CA ARG A 115 17.41 8.83 1.98
C ARG A 115 17.95 10.09 1.28
N VAL A 116 18.16 10.07 -0.03
CA VAL A 116 18.71 11.20 -0.80
C VAL A 116 17.61 12.13 -1.34
N ILE A 117 16.62 11.57 -2.04
CA ILE A 117 15.56 12.32 -2.72
C ILE A 117 14.46 12.72 -1.73
N GLY A 118 14.12 11.84 -0.80
CA GLY A 118 13.02 12.02 0.17
C GLY A 118 13.01 13.32 0.97
N PRO A 119 14.12 13.71 1.64
CA PRO A 119 14.21 14.96 2.38
C PRO A 119 14.45 16.20 1.49
N SER A 120 14.73 16.01 0.19
CA SER A 120 15.00 17.13 -0.72
C SER A 120 13.71 17.85 -1.13
N LEU A 121 13.81 19.16 -1.35
CA LEU A 121 12.70 19.93 -1.94
C LEU A 121 12.59 19.60 -3.45
N PRO A 122 11.38 19.56 -4.03
CA PRO A 122 11.22 19.42 -5.48
C PRO A 122 11.81 20.60 -6.26
N GLU A 123 12.21 20.38 -7.51
CA GLU A 123 12.85 21.41 -8.35
C GLU A 123 11.96 22.65 -8.54
N TRP A 124 10.65 22.44 -8.71
CA TRP A 124 9.65 23.50 -8.85
C TRP A 124 9.38 24.29 -7.56
N TRP A 125 10.03 23.98 -6.43
CA TRP A 125 9.71 24.56 -5.12
C TRP A 125 9.73 26.09 -5.08
N ASN A 126 10.62 26.71 -5.85
CA ASN A 126 10.76 28.17 -5.93
C ASN A 126 9.79 28.84 -6.93
N GLU A 127 9.11 28.06 -7.78
CA GLU A 127 8.11 28.54 -8.75
C GLU A 127 6.74 28.81 -8.12
N VAL A 128 6.51 28.31 -6.90
CA VAL A 128 5.19 28.19 -6.27
C VAL A 128 5.14 29.01 -4.99
N GLU A 129 4.17 29.91 -4.87
CA GLU A 129 3.96 30.68 -3.64
C GLU A 129 3.29 29.84 -2.54
N LEU A 130 3.51 30.22 -1.28
CA LEU A 130 2.88 29.58 -0.14
C LEU A 130 1.55 30.30 0.17
N VAL A 131 0.45 29.80 -0.39
CA VAL A 131 -0.87 30.44 -0.32
C VAL A 131 -1.87 29.58 0.46
N TYR A 132 -2.42 30.14 1.54
CA TYR A 132 -3.49 29.53 2.35
C TYR A 132 -4.31 30.62 3.07
N PRO A 133 -5.55 30.35 3.52
CA PRO A 133 -6.36 31.32 4.26
C PRO A 133 -5.89 31.50 5.72
N ASP A 134 -5.88 32.73 6.24
CA ASP A 134 -5.50 33.04 7.63
C ASP A 134 -6.38 32.34 8.69
N THR A 135 -7.61 31.94 8.29
CA THR A 135 -8.54 31.19 9.14
C THR A 135 -8.06 29.74 9.40
N LEU A 136 -7.18 29.20 8.56
CA LEU A 136 -6.75 27.81 8.58
C LEU A 136 -5.91 27.49 9.83
N ASP A 137 -6.21 26.37 10.48
CA ASP A 137 -5.51 25.92 11.68
C ASP A 137 -4.29 25.05 11.33
N LEU A 138 -3.17 25.72 11.04
CA LEU A 138 -1.90 25.05 10.83
C LEU A 138 -1.40 24.35 12.10
N ALA A 139 -1.68 24.89 13.28
CA ALA A 139 -1.20 24.37 14.56
C ALA A 139 -1.96 23.10 15.03
N GLY A 140 -3.20 22.88 14.59
CA GLY A 140 -4.05 21.77 15.05
C GLY A 140 -4.69 21.99 16.43
N THR A 141 -4.77 23.24 16.87
CA THR A 141 -5.25 23.64 18.21
C THR A 141 -6.75 23.98 18.25
N LYS A 142 -7.36 24.33 17.12
CA LYS A 142 -8.75 24.78 17.01
C LYS A 142 -9.67 23.55 16.98
N LYS A 143 -10.44 23.33 18.04
CA LYS A 143 -11.52 22.33 18.04
C LYS A 143 -12.70 22.88 17.23
N VAL A 144 -13.03 22.21 16.12
CA VAL A 144 -14.12 22.60 15.20
C VAL A 144 -15.13 21.46 15.10
N GLN A 145 -16.43 21.79 15.14
CA GLN A 145 -17.50 20.83 14.87
C GLN A 145 -17.88 20.83 13.39
N GLY A 146 -18.21 19.64 12.86
CA GLY A 146 -18.62 19.47 11.47
C GLY A 146 -17.47 19.60 10.45
N TRP A 147 -17.83 19.57 9.18
CA TRP A 147 -16.88 19.71 8.07
C TRP A 147 -16.64 21.19 7.76
N ARG A 148 -15.41 21.66 7.98
CA ARG A 148 -15.03 23.08 7.90
C ARG A 148 -13.70 23.26 7.15
N PRO A 149 -13.70 23.23 5.81
CA PRO A 149 -12.50 23.34 4.98
C PRO A 149 -11.88 24.75 5.00
N ASP A 150 -12.53 25.71 5.66
CA ASP A 150 -12.03 27.05 5.94
C ASP A 150 -11.17 27.14 7.22
N ILE A 151 -11.22 26.12 8.09
CA ILE A 151 -10.47 26.10 9.36
C ILE A 151 -9.67 24.81 9.54
N ASN A 152 -10.23 23.64 9.23
CA ASN A 152 -9.55 22.36 9.42
C ASN A 152 -8.64 22.03 8.23
N LEU A 153 -7.35 21.79 8.50
CA LEU A 153 -6.33 21.47 7.49
C LEU A 153 -6.66 20.24 6.64
N GLY A 154 -7.20 19.18 7.25
CA GLY A 154 -7.61 17.96 6.54
C GLY A 154 -8.74 18.21 5.55
N ALA A 155 -9.77 18.95 5.97
CA ALA A 155 -10.88 19.35 5.12
C ALA A 155 -10.45 20.36 4.04
N TYR A 156 -9.53 21.29 4.33
CA TYR A 156 -8.96 22.21 3.33
C TYR A 156 -8.21 21.44 2.23
N VAL A 157 -7.33 20.51 2.61
CA VAL A 157 -6.62 19.65 1.64
C VAL A 157 -7.62 18.82 0.83
N TRP A 158 -8.66 18.28 1.46
CA TRP A 158 -9.68 17.49 0.76
C TRP A 158 -10.51 18.30 -0.24
N ASP A 159 -11.07 19.45 0.16
CA ASP A 159 -11.99 20.22 -0.68
C ASP A 159 -11.29 21.23 -1.61
N ARG A 160 -10.09 21.71 -1.25
CA ARG A 160 -9.44 22.86 -1.90
C ARG A 160 -8.12 22.54 -2.60
N ILE A 161 -7.53 21.36 -2.35
CA ILE A 161 -6.30 20.90 -3.02
C ILE A 161 -6.57 19.67 -3.89
N ASN A 162 -7.06 18.57 -3.30
CA ASN A 162 -7.22 17.29 -4.02
C ASN A 162 -7.95 17.38 -5.38
N PRO A 163 -9.11 18.07 -5.53
CA PRO A 163 -9.83 18.14 -6.80
C PRO A 163 -9.26 19.15 -7.82
N HIS A 164 -8.17 19.86 -7.49
CA HIS A 164 -7.63 20.97 -8.28
C HIS A 164 -6.15 20.74 -8.63
N PRO A 165 -5.84 20.11 -9.78
CA PRO A 165 -4.46 19.72 -10.14
C PRO A 165 -3.45 20.87 -10.16
N GLN A 166 -3.88 22.06 -10.58
CA GLN A 166 -3.08 23.27 -10.56
C GLN A 166 -2.62 23.67 -9.15
N ARG A 167 -3.37 23.27 -8.10
CA ARG A 167 -3.08 23.57 -6.69
C ARG A 167 -2.32 22.46 -5.95
N TRP A 168 -2.02 21.34 -6.59
CA TRP A 168 -1.35 20.21 -5.92
C TRP A 168 0.03 20.59 -5.39
N ARG A 169 0.79 21.41 -6.14
CA ARG A 169 2.08 21.95 -5.70
C ARG A 169 1.94 22.90 -4.50
N GLU A 170 0.91 23.77 -4.49
CA GLU A 170 0.59 24.66 -3.36
C GLU A 170 0.32 23.85 -2.09
N GLY A 171 -0.49 22.79 -2.20
CA GLY A 171 -0.83 21.92 -1.06
C GLY A 171 0.37 21.18 -0.47
N VAL A 172 1.31 20.74 -1.31
CA VAL A 172 2.59 20.17 -0.85
C VAL A 172 3.41 21.23 -0.11
N LYS A 173 3.53 22.45 -0.67
CA LYS A 173 4.27 23.56 -0.03
C LYS A 173 3.64 23.99 1.31
N LEU A 174 2.32 24.00 1.40
CA LEU A 174 1.56 24.21 2.63
C LEU A 174 1.86 23.13 3.68
N LEU A 175 1.86 21.84 3.33
CA LEU A 175 2.05 20.78 4.33
C LEU A 175 3.50 20.67 4.82
N HIS A 176 4.50 20.96 3.99
CA HIS A 176 5.87 21.20 4.47
C HIS A 176 5.91 22.31 5.52
N HIS A 177 5.29 23.47 5.24
CA HIS A 177 5.20 24.56 6.21
C HIS A 177 4.49 24.14 7.51
N VAL A 178 3.41 23.34 7.44
CA VAL A 178 2.75 22.79 8.62
C VAL A 178 3.66 21.85 9.42
N VAL A 179 4.48 21.02 8.77
CA VAL A 179 5.46 20.15 9.45
C VAL A 179 6.47 20.98 10.26
N ASP A 180 6.78 22.21 9.86
CA ASP A 180 7.64 23.12 10.64
C ASP A 180 6.88 23.93 11.70
N VAL A 181 5.65 24.38 11.41
CA VAL A 181 4.76 25.01 12.42
C VAL A 181 4.52 24.07 13.60
N ARG A 182 4.27 22.79 13.32
CA ARG A 182 4.00 21.76 14.33
C ARG A 182 5.26 21.14 14.96
N LYS A 183 6.46 21.71 14.77
CA LYS A 183 7.71 21.14 15.34
C LYS A 183 7.72 20.94 16.86
N GLY A 184 6.86 21.66 17.61
CA GLY A 184 6.67 21.50 19.06
C GLY A 184 5.63 20.45 19.48
N ASP A 185 4.85 19.89 18.55
CA ASP A 185 3.89 18.81 18.79
C ASP A 185 4.27 17.58 17.94
N PRO A 186 4.96 16.57 18.52
CA PRO A 186 5.34 15.38 17.79
C PRO A 186 4.18 14.61 17.14
N ALA A 187 2.98 14.64 17.73
CA ALA A 187 1.83 13.89 17.25
C ALA A 187 1.16 14.61 16.06
N GLY A 188 0.85 15.90 16.20
CA GLY A 188 0.34 16.72 15.11
C GLY A 188 1.37 16.92 13.98
N ARG A 189 2.68 16.90 14.28
CA ARG A 189 3.72 16.87 13.25
C ARG A 189 3.67 15.57 12.45
N ALA A 190 3.53 14.43 13.12
CA ALA A 190 3.36 13.13 12.45
C ALA A 190 2.07 13.06 11.63
N GLU A 191 0.98 13.73 12.05
CA GLU A 191 -0.22 13.92 11.21
C GLU A 191 0.13 14.67 9.91
N ALA A 192 0.79 15.83 10.01
CA ALA A 192 1.19 16.63 8.85
C ALA A 192 2.16 15.89 7.92
N MET A 193 3.09 15.09 8.47
CA MET A 193 3.99 14.22 7.69
C MET A 193 3.23 13.13 6.92
N GLU A 194 2.22 12.47 7.52
CA GLU A 194 1.36 11.54 6.77
C GLU A 194 0.56 12.27 5.68
N MET A 195 0.03 13.45 5.96
CA MET A 195 -0.70 14.23 4.95
C MET A 195 0.21 14.62 3.78
N LEU A 196 1.45 15.04 4.07
CA LEU A 196 2.46 15.40 3.07
C LEU A 196 2.86 14.19 2.21
N GLY A 197 3.12 13.04 2.83
CA GLY A 197 3.33 11.77 2.13
C GLY A 197 2.13 11.37 1.26
N ASN A 198 0.90 11.59 1.74
CA ASN A 198 -0.32 11.38 0.95
C ASN A 198 -0.43 12.29 -0.26
N LEU A 199 0.07 13.54 -0.23
CA LEU A 199 0.05 14.39 -1.44
C LEU A 199 1.10 13.96 -2.46
N TYR A 200 2.32 13.67 -2.01
CA TYR A 200 3.36 13.12 -2.89
C TYR A 200 2.91 11.80 -3.54
N PHE A 201 2.31 10.89 -2.76
CA PHE A 201 1.78 9.61 -3.23
C PHE A 201 0.57 9.76 -4.16
N LYS A 202 -0.48 10.47 -3.73
CA LYS A 202 -1.79 10.47 -4.42
C LYS A 202 -1.91 11.51 -5.51
N LEU A 203 -1.10 12.56 -5.50
CA LEU A 203 -1.24 13.69 -6.44
C LEU A 203 -0.05 13.79 -7.39
N LEU A 204 1.18 13.59 -6.89
CA LEU A 204 2.40 13.81 -7.68
C LEU A 204 3.07 12.52 -8.20
N ASN A 205 2.65 11.34 -7.75
CA ASN A 205 3.32 10.05 -8.00
C ASN A 205 4.83 10.08 -7.61
N ASP A 206 5.20 10.90 -6.62
CA ASP A 206 6.59 11.08 -6.13
C ASP A 206 6.87 10.07 -5.02
N TRP A 207 7.25 8.86 -5.42
CA TRP A 207 7.32 7.71 -4.54
C TRP A 207 8.43 7.83 -3.49
N GLU A 208 9.59 8.39 -3.83
CA GLU A 208 10.69 8.63 -2.88
C GLU A 208 10.33 9.61 -1.77
N ARG A 209 9.71 10.76 -2.11
CA ARG A 209 9.28 11.73 -1.08
C ARG A 209 8.08 11.19 -0.30
N ALA A 210 7.14 10.50 -0.95
CA ALA A 210 6.06 9.82 -0.26
C ALA A 210 6.59 8.81 0.78
N ALA A 211 7.50 7.92 0.38
CA ALA A 211 8.10 6.92 1.27
C ALA A 211 8.81 7.58 2.46
N TYR A 212 9.64 8.59 2.22
CA TYR A 212 10.35 9.32 3.28
C TYR A 212 9.40 9.96 4.29
N TRP A 213 8.33 10.62 3.83
CA TRP A 213 7.37 11.27 4.73
C TRP A 213 6.49 10.27 5.48
N TYR A 214 6.17 9.11 4.89
CA TYR A 214 5.53 8.00 5.60
C TYR A 214 6.46 7.37 6.64
N GLU A 215 7.70 7.02 6.28
CA GLU A 215 8.71 6.47 7.20
C GLU A 215 8.94 7.41 8.40
N THR A 216 9.15 8.70 8.14
CA THR A 216 9.34 9.72 9.18
C THR A 216 8.10 9.90 10.06
N SER A 217 6.88 9.90 9.48
CA SER A 217 5.63 9.91 10.23
C SER A 217 5.52 8.72 11.20
N LEU A 218 5.84 7.51 10.72
CA LEU A 218 5.73 6.27 11.50
C LEU A 218 6.66 6.24 12.73
N LEU A 219 7.82 6.92 12.69
CA LEU A 219 8.72 7.07 13.86
C LEU A 219 8.09 7.83 15.03
N HIS A 220 7.08 8.66 14.77
CA HIS A 220 6.46 9.56 15.74
C HIS A 220 5.01 9.16 16.09
N ARG A 221 4.49 8.04 15.54
CA ARG A 221 3.11 7.58 15.78
C ARG A 221 3.03 6.49 16.86
N PRO A 222 2.13 6.62 17.86
CA PRO A 222 1.87 5.53 18.82
C PRO A 222 1.03 4.39 18.22
N ARG A 223 0.45 4.58 17.02
CA ARG A 223 -0.29 3.56 16.26
C ARG A 223 -0.05 3.74 14.76
N VAL A 224 0.35 2.66 14.10
CA VAL A 224 0.46 2.55 12.64
C VAL A 224 -0.94 2.44 12.04
N THR A 225 -1.22 3.16 10.94
CA THR A 225 -2.49 3.03 10.21
C THR A 225 -2.33 2.10 9.01
N ALA A 226 -3.38 1.33 8.68
CA ALA A 226 -3.33 0.40 7.57
C ALA A 226 -3.11 1.06 6.21
N ILE A 227 -3.54 2.31 6.08
CA ILE A 227 -3.46 3.08 4.85
C ILE A 227 -2.00 3.49 4.59
N VAL A 228 -1.29 4.00 5.60
CA VAL A 228 0.12 4.40 5.48
C VAL A 228 1.01 3.22 5.13
N THR A 229 0.90 2.07 5.80
CA THR A 229 1.81 0.94 5.54
C THR A 229 1.62 0.33 4.16
N VAL A 230 0.39 0.34 3.61
CA VAL A 230 0.13 -0.13 2.24
C VAL A 230 0.60 0.90 1.20
N HIS A 231 0.39 2.21 1.42
CA HIS A 231 0.98 3.22 0.55
C HIS A 231 2.52 3.18 0.56
N LEU A 232 3.13 3.00 1.73
CA LEU A 232 4.59 2.88 1.88
C LEU A 232 5.12 1.65 1.15
N ALA A 233 4.46 0.49 1.28
CA ALA A 233 4.79 -0.69 0.50
C ALA A 233 4.66 -0.44 -1.01
N GLU A 234 3.61 0.27 -1.46
CA GLU A 234 3.51 0.64 -2.86
C GLU A 234 4.63 1.59 -3.29
N CYS A 235 5.05 2.56 -2.46
CA CYS A 235 6.22 3.38 -2.77
C CYS A 235 7.47 2.49 -2.94
N HIS A 236 7.76 1.61 -1.98
CA HIS A 236 8.90 0.69 -2.04
C HIS A 236 8.89 -0.15 -3.33
N TRP A 237 7.72 -0.63 -3.75
CA TRP A 237 7.56 -1.33 -5.02
C TRP A 237 7.80 -0.39 -6.21
N ARG A 238 7.07 0.72 -6.33
CA ARG A 238 7.11 1.68 -7.44
C ARG A 238 8.50 2.28 -7.68
N ILE A 239 9.31 2.47 -6.62
CA ILE A 239 10.71 2.91 -6.74
C ILE A 239 11.60 1.80 -7.34
N GLY A 240 11.32 0.53 -7.00
CA GLY A 240 11.92 -0.65 -7.63
C GLY A 240 11.95 -1.95 -6.81
N SER A 241 11.78 -1.90 -5.48
CA SER A 241 11.99 -3.09 -4.64
C SER A 241 10.68 -3.74 -4.21
N ARG A 242 10.23 -4.69 -5.03
CA ARG A 242 9.15 -5.64 -4.68
C ARG A 242 9.42 -6.30 -3.32
N ASP A 243 10.67 -6.65 -3.03
CA ASP A 243 11.04 -7.38 -1.83
C ASP A 243 10.91 -6.53 -0.55
N LEU A 244 11.24 -5.23 -0.65
CA LEU A 244 11.03 -4.27 0.45
C LEU A 244 9.53 -4.02 0.67
N ALA A 245 8.74 -3.90 -0.41
CA ALA A 245 7.28 -3.82 -0.33
C ALA A 245 6.65 -5.06 0.33
N VAL A 246 7.12 -6.26 -0.03
CA VAL A 246 6.76 -7.54 0.59
C VAL A 246 7.12 -7.56 2.08
N GLN A 247 8.28 -7.03 2.49
CA GLN A 247 8.65 -6.89 3.90
C GLN A 247 7.70 -5.93 4.63
N THR A 248 7.39 -4.78 4.04
CA THR A 248 6.48 -3.77 4.60
C THR A 248 5.04 -4.29 4.74
N LEU A 249 4.52 -5.05 3.76
CA LEU A 249 3.21 -5.72 3.87
C LEU A 249 3.20 -6.90 4.85
N ARG A 250 4.31 -7.65 4.98
CA ARG A 250 4.44 -8.71 6.00
C ARG A 250 4.37 -8.12 7.42
N ARG A 251 5.07 -7.01 7.69
CA ARG A 251 4.96 -6.27 8.95
C ARG A 251 3.54 -5.77 9.18
N PHE A 252 2.90 -5.19 8.15
CA PHE A 252 1.52 -4.74 8.23
C PHE A 252 0.56 -5.86 8.68
N GLY A 253 0.70 -7.07 8.14
CA GLY A 253 -0.09 -8.24 8.51
C GLY A 253 0.23 -8.84 9.90
N GLN A 254 1.31 -8.40 10.55
CA GLN A 254 1.60 -8.71 11.96
C GLN A 254 1.03 -7.63 12.90
N ASP A 255 1.21 -6.36 12.53
CA ASP A 255 0.73 -5.20 13.30
C ASP A 255 -0.81 -5.08 13.29
N MET A 256 -1.51 -5.61 12.26
CA MET A 256 -2.98 -5.64 12.18
C MET A 256 -3.59 -7.04 12.29
N LYS A 257 -4.58 -7.18 13.19
CA LYS A 257 -5.35 -8.41 13.42
C LYS A 257 -6.47 -8.67 12.38
N LEU A 258 -6.53 -7.92 11.28
CA LEU A 258 -7.61 -8.00 10.28
C LEU A 258 -7.08 -7.85 8.84
N PRO A 259 -7.62 -8.63 7.87
CA PRO A 259 -7.25 -8.52 6.45
C PRO A 259 -7.72 -7.20 5.82
N SER A 260 -7.07 -6.78 4.73
CA SER A 260 -7.32 -5.50 4.05
C SER A 260 -7.44 -5.67 2.54
N ALA A 261 -8.57 -5.26 1.95
CA ALA A 261 -8.79 -5.30 0.50
C ALA A 261 -7.72 -4.50 -0.28
N MET A 262 -7.29 -3.36 0.25
CA MET A 262 -6.25 -2.53 -0.38
C MET A 262 -4.88 -3.22 -0.35
N ALA A 263 -4.56 -3.95 0.71
CA ALA A 263 -3.35 -4.78 0.75
C ALA A 263 -3.46 -5.98 -0.19
N ALA A 264 -4.62 -6.63 -0.29
CA ALA A 264 -4.88 -7.72 -1.22
C ALA A 264 -4.71 -7.29 -2.69
N GLN A 265 -5.20 -6.10 -3.06
CA GLN A 265 -4.94 -5.54 -4.39
C GLN A 265 -3.44 -5.32 -4.64
N LEU A 266 -2.70 -4.70 -3.71
CA LEU A 266 -1.26 -4.50 -3.88
C LEU A 266 -0.47 -5.81 -3.95
N TRP A 267 -0.83 -6.83 -3.16
CA TRP A 267 -0.28 -8.19 -3.31
C TRP A 267 -0.51 -8.73 -4.72
N CYS A 268 -1.73 -8.59 -5.27
CA CYS A 268 -2.05 -9.01 -6.63
C CYS A 268 -1.24 -8.24 -7.68
N GLN A 269 -1.14 -6.91 -7.56
CA GLN A 269 -0.35 -6.06 -8.47
C GLN A 269 1.12 -6.45 -8.51
N MET A 270 1.71 -6.80 -7.35
CA MET A 270 3.10 -7.25 -7.25
C MET A 270 3.36 -8.66 -7.81
N GLY A 271 2.31 -9.40 -8.16
CA GLY A 271 2.35 -10.75 -8.74
C GLY A 271 1.90 -11.88 -7.80
N TYR A 272 1.45 -11.58 -6.58
CA TYR A 272 1.08 -12.57 -5.55
C TYR A 272 -0.42 -12.85 -5.53
N ALA A 273 -0.94 -13.29 -6.67
CA ALA A 273 -2.35 -13.64 -6.91
C ALA A 273 -2.96 -14.57 -5.84
N GLY A 274 -2.25 -15.63 -5.45
CA GLY A 274 -2.72 -16.61 -4.47
C GLY A 274 -2.75 -16.07 -3.04
N GLY A 275 -1.78 -15.21 -2.68
CA GLY A 275 -1.76 -14.51 -1.39
C GLY A 275 -2.87 -13.47 -1.29
N ALA A 276 -3.10 -12.73 -2.37
CA ALA A 276 -4.19 -11.77 -2.50
C ALA A 276 -5.57 -12.44 -2.36
N MET A 277 -5.79 -13.56 -3.06
CA MET A 277 -7.06 -14.27 -3.00
C MET A 277 -7.36 -14.82 -1.60
N LYS A 278 -6.38 -15.44 -0.93
CA LYS A 278 -6.52 -15.89 0.48
C LYS A 278 -6.89 -14.75 1.43
N MET A 279 -6.37 -13.55 1.19
CA MET A 279 -6.78 -12.37 1.97
C MET A 279 -8.23 -11.96 1.68
N ALA A 280 -8.69 -12.01 0.43
CA ALA A 280 -10.09 -11.78 0.06
C ALA A 280 -11.04 -12.84 0.65
N GLU A 281 -10.65 -14.12 0.60
CA GLU A 281 -11.37 -15.24 1.23
C GLU A 281 -11.50 -15.07 2.75
N SER A 282 -10.44 -14.64 3.43
CA SER A 282 -10.49 -14.35 4.87
C SER A 282 -11.42 -13.17 5.24
N MET A 283 -11.69 -12.25 4.32
CA MET A 283 -12.76 -11.24 4.48
C MET A 283 -14.14 -11.82 4.18
N MET A 284 -14.26 -12.69 3.16
CA MET A 284 -15.52 -13.41 2.86
C MET A 284 -15.99 -14.31 4.01
N ALA A 285 -15.07 -14.85 4.81
CA ALA A 285 -15.36 -15.67 5.98
C ALA A 285 -15.92 -14.87 7.19
N ILE A 286 -15.84 -13.53 7.17
CA ILE A 286 -16.39 -12.65 8.21
C ILE A 286 -17.69 -12.03 7.69
N PRO A 287 -18.89 -12.41 8.19
CA PRO A 287 -20.16 -11.96 7.62
C PRO A 287 -20.30 -10.43 7.51
N GLN A 288 -19.79 -9.70 8.50
CA GLN A 288 -19.81 -8.23 8.55
C GLN A 288 -18.80 -7.56 7.59
N ARG A 289 -18.02 -8.34 6.82
CA ARG A 289 -17.06 -7.87 5.80
C ARG A 289 -17.14 -8.68 4.49
N ALA A 290 -18.18 -9.51 4.32
CA ALA A 290 -18.29 -10.40 3.18
C ALA A 290 -18.37 -9.64 1.84
N ASP A 291 -18.89 -8.41 1.86
CA ASP A 291 -18.92 -7.49 0.71
C ASP A 291 -17.52 -6.97 0.32
N GLU A 292 -16.67 -6.59 1.29
CA GLU A 292 -15.27 -6.24 1.01
C GLU A 292 -14.50 -7.44 0.45
N GLY A 293 -14.75 -8.63 0.99
CA GLY A 293 -14.15 -9.88 0.51
C GLY A 293 -14.54 -10.25 -0.92
N CYS A 294 -15.84 -10.23 -1.23
CA CYS A 294 -16.31 -10.55 -2.58
C CYS A 294 -15.85 -9.49 -3.60
N LEU A 295 -15.82 -8.20 -3.25
CA LEU A 295 -15.38 -7.15 -4.16
C LEU A 295 -13.87 -7.24 -4.43
N ALA A 296 -13.07 -7.51 -3.40
CA ALA A 296 -11.64 -7.75 -3.55
C ALA A 296 -11.39 -8.97 -4.45
N ALA A 297 -12.06 -10.10 -4.21
CA ALA A 297 -11.90 -11.31 -5.01
C ALA A 297 -12.29 -11.08 -6.49
N GLY A 298 -13.41 -10.41 -6.75
CA GLY A 298 -13.83 -10.05 -8.11
C GLY A 298 -12.82 -9.15 -8.83
N ASN A 299 -12.31 -8.12 -8.14
CA ASN A 299 -11.27 -7.24 -8.69
C ASN A 299 -9.95 -7.99 -8.98
N ILE A 300 -9.53 -8.88 -8.07
CA ILE A 300 -8.32 -9.72 -8.20
C ILE A 300 -8.44 -10.66 -9.42
N CYS A 301 -9.58 -11.31 -9.60
CA CYS A 301 -9.85 -12.13 -10.78
C CYS A 301 -9.90 -11.30 -12.07
N ARG A 302 -10.55 -10.12 -12.07
CA ARG A 302 -10.57 -9.22 -13.24
C ARG A 302 -9.16 -8.80 -13.65
N TYR A 303 -8.32 -8.39 -12.71
CA TYR A 303 -6.92 -7.98 -12.96
C TYR A 303 -6.10 -9.07 -13.66
N GLN A 304 -6.32 -10.33 -13.28
CA GLN A 304 -5.70 -11.52 -13.86
C GLN A 304 -6.34 -11.99 -15.18
N GLY A 305 -7.37 -11.31 -15.69
CA GLY A 305 -8.14 -11.75 -16.86
C GLY A 305 -9.05 -12.98 -16.61
N ARG A 306 -9.22 -13.40 -15.35
CA ARG A 306 -10.06 -14.53 -14.92
C ARG A 306 -11.52 -14.09 -14.83
N PHE A 307 -12.08 -13.68 -15.97
CA PHE A 307 -13.33 -12.93 -16.05
C PHE A 307 -14.55 -13.71 -15.53
N ASP A 308 -14.64 -15.02 -15.75
CA ASP A 308 -15.75 -15.85 -15.22
C ASP A 308 -15.76 -15.96 -13.70
N GLU A 309 -14.59 -16.06 -13.07
CA GLU A 309 -14.46 -16.07 -11.61
C GLU A 309 -14.74 -14.66 -11.04
N ALA A 310 -14.36 -13.61 -11.76
CA ALA A 310 -14.71 -12.23 -11.40
C ALA A 310 -16.23 -12.01 -11.38
N ILE A 311 -16.93 -12.50 -12.42
CA ILE A 311 -18.40 -12.50 -12.51
C ILE A 311 -19.01 -13.18 -11.28
N GLY A 312 -18.62 -14.43 -10.98
CA GLY A 312 -19.17 -15.17 -9.85
C GLY A 312 -18.94 -14.50 -8.48
N HIS A 313 -17.81 -13.82 -8.29
CA HIS A 313 -17.57 -13.02 -7.07
C HIS A 313 -18.44 -11.76 -6.98
N TYR A 314 -18.67 -11.05 -8.08
CA TYR A 314 -19.58 -9.90 -8.10
C TYR A 314 -21.03 -10.34 -7.89
N GLU A 315 -21.50 -11.40 -8.55
CA GLU A 315 -22.84 -11.96 -8.38
C GLU A 315 -23.08 -12.42 -6.93
N LYS A 316 -22.10 -13.10 -6.32
CA LYS A 316 -22.13 -13.45 -4.89
C LYS A 316 -22.26 -12.21 -4.00
N LEU A 317 -21.60 -11.10 -4.32
CA LEU A 317 -21.74 -9.85 -3.57
C LEU A 317 -23.18 -9.31 -3.66
N LEU A 318 -23.79 -9.36 -4.83
CA LEU A 318 -25.15 -8.85 -5.07
C LEU A 318 -26.22 -9.60 -4.26
N THR A 319 -26.01 -10.87 -3.87
CA THR A 319 -26.95 -11.63 -3.03
C THR A 319 -26.83 -11.34 -1.52
N LEU A 320 -25.72 -10.77 -1.04
CA LEU A 320 -25.47 -10.57 0.40
C LEU A 320 -26.53 -9.68 1.08
N SER A 321 -27.15 -10.16 2.17
CA SER A 321 -28.08 -9.38 3.00
C SER A 321 -27.38 -8.57 4.10
N THR A 322 -26.15 -8.94 4.45
CA THR A 322 -25.31 -8.30 5.48
C THR A 322 -23.90 -8.04 4.96
N GLY A 323 -23.15 -7.18 5.65
CA GLY A 323 -21.82 -6.72 5.26
C GLY A 323 -21.42 -5.46 6.01
N THR A 324 -20.45 -4.72 5.50
CA THR A 324 -20.00 -3.44 6.08
C THR A 324 -21.03 -2.32 5.90
N ARG A 325 -20.75 -1.16 6.51
CA ARG A 325 -21.43 0.11 6.21
C ARG A 325 -21.37 0.53 4.73
N TYR A 326 -20.52 -0.11 3.92
CA TYR A 326 -20.38 0.12 2.49
C TYR A 326 -21.08 -0.95 1.64
N LEU A 327 -21.86 -1.87 2.21
CA LEU A 327 -22.55 -2.95 1.47
C LEU A 327 -23.29 -2.45 0.22
N GLN A 328 -24.08 -1.36 0.32
CA GLN A 328 -24.83 -0.85 -0.84
C GLN A 328 -23.93 -0.15 -1.89
N PRO A 329 -22.99 0.74 -1.53
CA PRO A 329 -21.93 1.19 -2.45
C PRO A 329 -21.14 0.06 -3.11
N ASN A 330 -20.77 -0.99 -2.36
CA ASN A 330 -20.05 -2.15 -2.86
C ASN A 330 -20.92 -2.99 -3.81
N LYS A 331 -22.23 -3.12 -3.54
CA LYS A 331 -23.19 -3.69 -4.50
C LYS A 331 -23.28 -2.89 -5.79
N GLN A 332 -23.31 -1.55 -5.73
CA GLN A 332 -23.32 -0.78 -6.97
C GLN A 332 -22.02 -0.97 -7.76
N ARG A 333 -20.84 -0.87 -7.12
CA ARG A 333 -19.55 -1.15 -7.78
C ARG A 333 -19.49 -2.56 -8.38
N ALA A 334 -20.09 -3.56 -7.72
CA ALA A 334 -20.20 -4.91 -8.26
C ALA A 334 -21.10 -4.97 -9.51
N ARG A 335 -22.18 -4.17 -9.62
CA ARG A 335 -22.99 -4.08 -10.86
C ARG A 335 -22.20 -3.46 -12.00
N GLU A 336 -21.55 -2.32 -11.77
CA GLU A 336 -20.73 -1.62 -12.78
C GLU A 336 -19.61 -2.55 -13.29
N ASN A 337 -18.86 -3.19 -12.38
CA ASN A 337 -17.77 -4.10 -12.73
C ASN A 337 -18.28 -5.41 -13.36
N LEU A 338 -19.46 -5.91 -13.00
CA LEU A 338 -20.09 -7.07 -13.63
C LEU A 338 -20.45 -6.78 -15.09
N GLN A 339 -21.15 -5.67 -15.35
CA GLN A 339 -21.47 -5.24 -16.72
C GLN A 339 -20.20 -5.00 -17.55
N ALA A 340 -19.20 -4.35 -16.98
CA ALA A 340 -17.93 -4.10 -17.67
C ALA A 340 -17.15 -5.39 -17.99
N VAL A 341 -17.13 -6.39 -17.09
CA VAL A 341 -16.48 -7.68 -17.36
C VAL A 341 -17.26 -8.51 -18.39
N GLN A 342 -18.60 -8.49 -18.34
CA GLN A 342 -19.43 -9.13 -19.37
C GLN A 342 -19.23 -8.48 -20.74
N ALA A 343 -19.09 -7.15 -20.79
CA ALA A 343 -18.77 -6.40 -22.00
C ALA A 343 -17.36 -6.74 -22.54
N LEU A 344 -16.34 -6.77 -21.69
CA LEU A 344 -14.97 -7.17 -22.07
C LEU A 344 -14.91 -8.58 -22.66
N LYS A 345 -15.67 -9.54 -22.12
CA LYS A 345 -15.74 -10.91 -22.67
C LYS A 345 -16.30 -10.98 -24.10
N ALA A 346 -17.03 -9.97 -24.55
CA ALA A 346 -17.60 -9.86 -25.89
C ALA A 346 -16.91 -8.79 -26.76
N LEU A 347 -15.87 -8.13 -26.23
CA LEU A 347 -15.19 -7.02 -26.89
C LEU A 347 -14.22 -7.54 -27.97
N ASP A 348 -14.36 -7.00 -29.17
CA ASP A 348 -13.45 -7.20 -30.29
C ASP A 348 -13.05 -5.82 -30.84
N LEU A 349 -11.84 -5.37 -30.49
CA LEU A 349 -11.33 -4.06 -30.91
C LEU A 349 -11.17 -3.95 -32.43
N SER A 350 -11.02 -5.06 -33.17
CA SER A 350 -10.97 -5.02 -34.64
C SER A 350 -12.33 -4.67 -35.28
N ARG A 351 -13.42 -4.84 -34.52
CA ARG A 351 -14.79 -4.49 -34.91
C ARG A 351 -15.25 -3.13 -34.38
N VAL A 352 -14.40 -2.43 -33.60
CA VAL A 352 -14.62 -1.04 -33.21
C VAL A 352 -14.07 -0.13 -34.32
N PRO A 353 -14.90 0.73 -34.96
CA PRO A 353 -14.45 1.59 -36.04
C PRO A 353 -13.52 2.71 -35.52
N ASP A 354 -12.59 3.14 -36.37
CA ASP A 354 -11.76 4.32 -36.11
C ASP A 354 -12.62 5.57 -35.87
N GLY A 355 -12.23 6.39 -34.87
CA GLY A 355 -12.99 7.56 -34.45
C GLY A 355 -12.88 7.86 -32.95
N VAL A 356 -13.86 8.60 -32.44
CA VAL A 356 -13.93 9.03 -31.03
C VAL A 356 -15.26 8.60 -30.43
N HIS A 357 -15.21 7.66 -29.50
CA HIS A 357 -16.38 7.01 -28.90
C HIS A 357 -16.59 7.48 -27.48
N ALA A 358 -17.84 7.83 -27.13
CA ALA A 358 -18.19 8.32 -25.80
C ALA A 358 -18.82 7.22 -24.95
N GLY A 359 -18.43 7.15 -23.68
CA GLY A 359 -18.98 6.21 -22.70
C GLY A 359 -19.08 6.83 -21.31
N GLU A 360 -19.90 6.22 -20.47
CA GLU A 360 -20.25 6.72 -19.14
C GLU A 360 -20.38 5.55 -18.17
N ALA A 361 -19.95 5.74 -16.93
CA ALA A 361 -20.15 4.82 -15.81
C ALA A 361 -20.26 5.59 -14.48
N LEU A 362 -20.70 4.92 -13.41
CA LEU A 362 -20.89 5.58 -12.12
C LEU A 362 -19.58 5.66 -11.31
N GLY A 363 -19.12 6.89 -11.06
CA GLY A 363 -18.00 7.22 -10.17
C GLY A 363 -18.36 7.21 -8.68
N TYR A 364 -17.43 7.71 -7.85
CA TYR A 364 -17.64 7.86 -6.41
C TYR A 364 -18.71 8.90 -6.03
N LYS A 365 -18.95 9.90 -6.89
CA LYS A 365 -19.85 11.03 -6.61
C LYS A 365 -21.01 11.22 -7.58
N GLY A 366 -21.02 10.50 -8.70
CA GLY A 366 -21.99 10.66 -9.77
C GLY A 366 -21.45 10.10 -11.08
N PRO A 367 -22.07 10.42 -12.24
CA PRO A 367 -21.57 9.95 -13.52
C PRO A 367 -20.17 10.49 -13.83
N LEU A 368 -19.42 9.69 -14.58
CA LEU A 368 -18.12 10.02 -15.16
C LEU A 368 -18.17 9.64 -16.65
N VAL A 369 -17.88 10.60 -17.52
CA VAL A 369 -17.92 10.46 -18.97
C VAL A 369 -16.51 10.48 -19.54
N VAL A 370 -16.21 9.53 -20.42
CA VAL A 370 -14.93 9.45 -21.16
C VAL A 370 -15.13 9.54 -22.66
N LYS A 371 -14.08 9.96 -23.36
CA LYS A 371 -13.89 9.72 -24.80
C LYS A 371 -12.75 8.73 -24.99
N VAL A 372 -12.96 7.75 -25.87
CA VAL A 372 -11.97 6.76 -26.28
C VAL A 372 -11.67 6.97 -27.77
N HIS A 373 -10.40 7.19 -28.10
CA HIS A 373 -9.94 7.42 -29.46
C HIS A 373 -9.40 6.10 -30.02
N VAL A 374 -10.01 5.60 -31.09
CA VAL A 374 -9.61 4.37 -31.76
C VAL A 374 -9.05 4.71 -33.12
N ALA A 375 -7.90 4.13 -33.47
CA ALA A 375 -7.29 4.21 -34.79
C ALA A 375 -6.60 2.89 -35.14
N SER A 376 -6.80 2.39 -36.36
CA SER A 376 -6.27 1.11 -36.85
C SER A 376 -6.51 -0.07 -35.89
N GLY A 377 -7.68 -0.11 -35.24
CA GLY A 377 -8.06 -1.15 -34.27
C GLY A 377 -7.38 -1.06 -32.89
N ALA A 378 -6.65 0.03 -32.60
CA ALA A 378 -5.97 0.26 -31.32
C ALA A 378 -6.54 1.47 -30.57
N ILE A 379 -6.54 1.41 -29.24
CA ILE A 379 -6.88 2.56 -28.38
C ILE A 379 -5.66 3.49 -28.33
N THR A 380 -5.79 4.70 -28.87
CA THR A 380 -4.69 5.68 -28.97
C THR A 380 -4.72 6.76 -27.89
N ARG A 381 -5.92 7.09 -27.38
CA ARG A 381 -6.12 8.06 -26.30
C ARG A 381 -7.39 7.74 -25.54
N VAL A 382 -7.38 7.99 -24.23
CA VAL A 382 -8.57 8.08 -23.39
C VAL A 382 -8.57 9.43 -22.69
N GLU A 383 -9.72 10.10 -22.64
CA GLU A 383 -9.91 11.40 -21.99
C GLU A 383 -11.12 11.34 -21.06
N VAL A 384 -10.98 11.74 -19.79
CA VAL A 384 -12.15 12.06 -18.96
C VAL A 384 -12.64 13.45 -19.35
N VAL A 385 -13.90 13.55 -19.76
CA VAL A 385 -14.47 14.80 -20.31
C VAL A 385 -15.58 15.40 -19.47
N ASP A 386 -16.18 14.63 -18.56
CA ASP A 386 -17.02 15.15 -17.49
C ASP A 386 -16.97 14.22 -16.26
N HIS A 387 -17.04 14.76 -15.04
CA HIS A 387 -17.10 13.97 -13.81
C HIS A 387 -17.70 14.76 -12.63
N ARG A 388 -18.13 14.03 -11.59
CA ARG A 388 -18.55 14.63 -10.30
C ARG A 388 -17.59 14.33 -9.14
N GLU A 389 -16.49 13.64 -9.42
CA GLU A 389 -15.54 13.13 -8.43
C GLU A 389 -14.92 14.24 -7.55
N ASN A 390 -14.80 13.96 -6.25
CA ASN A 390 -14.09 14.80 -5.27
C ASN A 390 -12.99 14.04 -4.51
N GLN A 391 -12.52 12.94 -5.09
CA GLN A 391 -11.33 12.20 -4.68
C GLN A 391 -10.13 12.67 -5.52
N PRO A 392 -8.86 12.42 -5.10
CA PRO A 392 -7.67 12.86 -5.84
C PRO A 392 -7.71 12.46 -7.32
N ASN A 393 -7.59 13.46 -8.21
CA ASN A 393 -7.76 13.29 -9.66
C ASN A 393 -6.66 12.45 -10.33
N SER A 394 -5.67 11.90 -9.61
CA SER A 394 -4.69 10.98 -10.18
C SER A 394 -5.34 9.74 -10.79
N ALA A 395 -6.45 9.24 -10.26
CA ALA A 395 -7.25 8.20 -10.93
C ALA A 395 -7.78 8.64 -12.31
N LEU A 396 -8.13 9.92 -12.47
CA LEU A 396 -8.62 10.51 -13.73
C LEU A 396 -7.52 10.73 -14.77
N VAL A 397 -6.24 10.60 -14.38
CA VAL A 397 -5.07 10.77 -15.27
C VAL A 397 -4.33 9.46 -15.48
N ASN A 398 -4.09 8.70 -14.40
CA ASN A 398 -3.39 7.42 -14.42
C ASN A 398 -4.23 6.32 -15.07
N ALA A 399 -5.55 6.25 -14.84
CA ALA A 399 -6.37 5.18 -15.44
C ALA A 399 -6.49 5.31 -16.98
N PRO A 400 -6.73 6.49 -17.58
CA PRO A 400 -6.68 6.66 -19.03
C PRO A 400 -5.35 6.21 -19.65
N LEU A 401 -4.21 6.56 -19.04
CA LEU A 401 -2.89 6.17 -19.51
C LEU A 401 -2.69 4.64 -19.47
N ARG A 402 -3.16 3.97 -18.41
CA ARG A 402 -3.10 2.51 -18.29
C ARG A 402 -4.03 1.77 -19.27
N ILE A 403 -5.15 2.38 -19.68
CA ILE A 403 -6.03 1.82 -20.72
C ILE A 403 -5.38 1.88 -22.10
N VAL A 404 -4.65 2.97 -22.42
CA VAL A 404 -3.86 3.06 -23.66
C VAL A 404 -2.69 2.05 -23.64
N ALA A 405 -2.06 1.82 -22.49
CA ALA A 405 -0.96 0.85 -22.36
C ALA A 405 -1.40 -0.63 -22.39
N HIS A 406 -2.59 -0.95 -21.87
CA HIS A 406 -3.10 -2.32 -21.78
C HIS A 406 -4.51 -2.45 -22.42
N PRO A 407 -4.61 -2.45 -23.76
CA PRO A 407 -5.90 -2.41 -24.47
C PRO A 407 -6.75 -3.69 -24.33
N ASP A 408 -6.23 -4.79 -23.77
CA ASP A 408 -7.02 -5.97 -23.38
C ASP A 408 -7.66 -5.84 -21.97
N PHE A 409 -7.45 -4.70 -21.31
CA PHE A 409 -7.91 -4.35 -19.96
C PHE A 409 -7.43 -5.30 -18.84
N ARG A 410 -6.44 -6.15 -19.09
CA ARG A 410 -5.73 -6.91 -18.05
C ARG A 410 -4.60 -6.06 -17.47
N GLY A 411 -4.16 -6.35 -16.24
CA GLY A 411 -3.07 -5.59 -15.58
C GLY A 411 -3.40 -4.11 -15.25
N ILE A 412 -4.55 -3.59 -15.67
CA ILE A 412 -5.10 -2.32 -15.18
C ILE A 412 -5.73 -2.58 -13.81
N ASP A 413 -5.25 -1.87 -12.79
CA ASP A 413 -5.90 -1.85 -11.48
C ASP A 413 -6.32 -0.43 -11.12
N ALA A 414 -7.23 -0.37 -10.16
CA ALA A 414 -7.47 0.78 -9.33
C ALA A 414 -6.19 1.49 -8.89
N THR A 415 -6.20 2.83 -8.96
CA THR A 415 -5.26 3.66 -8.21
C THR A 415 -5.52 3.47 -6.72
N THR A 416 -4.48 3.14 -5.95
CA THR A 416 -4.60 2.83 -4.52
C THR A 416 -5.18 4.00 -3.74
N GLY A 417 -6.30 3.77 -3.05
CA GLY A 417 -7.04 4.80 -2.34
C GLY A 417 -7.88 5.75 -3.22
N ALA A 418 -8.03 5.45 -4.51
CA ALA A 418 -8.92 6.13 -5.47
C ALA A 418 -9.61 5.10 -6.41
N SER A 419 -9.98 3.95 -5.84
CA SER A 419 -10.36 2.75 -6.60
C SER A 419 -11.68 2.89 -7.35
N THR A 420 -12.71 3.45 -6.73
CA THR A 420 -14.04 3.65 -7.37
C THR A 420 -13.96 4.57 -8.58
N THR A 421 -13.16 5.63 -8.50
CA THR A 421 -12.90 6.55 -9.61
C THR A 421 -12.18 5.83 -10.77
N SER A 422 -11.21 4.99 -10.44
CA SER A 422 -10.47 4.20 -11.43
C SER A 422 -11.36 3.12 -12.09
N ASP A 423 -12.20 2.44 -11.30
CA ASP A 423 -13.22 1.51 -11.80
C ASP A 423 -14.14 2.21 -12.81
N ALA A 424 -14.63 3.41 -12.49
CA ALA A 424 -15.52 4.17 -13.36
C ALA A 424 -14.86 4.59 -14.68
N VAL A 425 -13.59 5.04 -14.67
CA VAL A 425 -12.87 5.35 -15.91
C VAL A 425 -12.73 4.11 -16.81
N MET A 426 -12.37 2.96 -16.25
CA MET A 426 -12.29 1.70 -16.99
C MET A 426 -13.65 1.29 -17.55
N ASN A 427 -14.67 1.25 -16.70
CA ASN A 427 -16.02 0.80 -17.07
C ASN A 427 -16.66 1.73 -18.13
N ALA A 428 -16.43 3.05 -18.04
CA ALA A 428 -16.89 4.01 -19.04
C ALA A 428 -16.17 3.83 -20.39
N ALA A 429 -14.86 3.52 -20.39
CA ALA A 429 -14.12 3.26 -21.62
C ALA A 429 -14.57 1.93 -22.28
N ILE A 430 -14.80 0.90 -21.48
CA ILE A 430 -15.36 -0.39 -21.94
C ILE A 430 -16.75 -0.19 -22.55
N GLU A 431 -17.61 0.60 -21.89
CA GLU A 431 -18.96 0.91 -22.39
C GLU A 431 -18.94 1.75 -23.67
N ALA A 432 -17.95 2.65 -23.85
CA ALA A 432 -17.75 3.38 -25.11
C ALA A 432 -17.43 2.43 -26.27
N LEU A 433 -16.49 1.50 -26.06
CA LEU A 433 -16.06 0.53 -27.05
C LEU A 433 -17.18 -0.47 -27.38
N ARG A 434 -17.88 -0.98 -26.36
CA ARG A 434 -19.05 -1.87 -26.49
C ARG A 434 -20.20 -1.25 -27.29
N LYS A 435 -20.39 0.08 -27.18
CA LYS A 435 -21.39 0.84 -27.97
C LYS A 435 -20.96 1.05 -29.42
N ALA A 436 -19.65 1.09 -29.69
CA ALA A 436 -19.09 1.39 -31.02
C ALA A 436 -18.85 0.12 -31.88
N GLN A 437 -18.67 -1.04 -31.25
CA GLN A 437 -18.46 -2.33 -31.92
C GLN A 437 -19.65 -2.71 -32.80
N LYS A 438 -19.36 -3.12 -34.04
CA LYS A 438 -20.33 -3.58 -35.06
C LYS A 438 -20.30 -5.10 -35.21
#